data_AF-A0A7V3G016-F1
#
_entry.id   AF-A0A7V3G016-F1
#
_cell.length_a   1.000
_cell.length_b   1.000
_cell.length_c   1.000
_cell.angle_alpha   90.00
_cell.angle_beta   90.00
_cell.angle_gamma   90.00
#
_symmetry.space_group_name_H-M   'P 1'
#
loop_
_entity.id
_entity.type
_entity.pdbx_description
1 polymer ?
#
loop_
_entity_poly.entity_id
_entity_poly.type
_entity_poly.pdbx_seq_one_letter_code
_entity_poly.pdbx_strand_id
1 'polypeptide(L)'
;MSSSENGSATTATTLLDRLHQAEGPEYWRCLEELAGTEEFQKRLHDEFPSWASEWTNPLTRRHFLKLIGASLALAGVTGCGKP
;
A
#
# COMPACT_ATOMS: atom_id res chain seq x y z
N MET A 1 9.80 -1.22 36.86
CA MET A 1 10.36 -1.89 35.67
C MET A 1 9.93 -3.36 35.75
N SER A 2 9.25 -3.92 34.74
CA SER A 2 8.67 -5.28 34.69
C SER A 2 7.16 -5.45 35.00
N SER A 3 6.27 -4.65 34.41
CA SER A 3 4.82 -4.99 34.42
C SER A 3 4.07 -4.75 33.10
N SER A 4 4.73 -4.42 31.98
CA SER A 4 4.05 -4.19 30.68
C SER A 4 4.20 -5.30 29.63
N GLU A 5 4.94 -6.39 29.87
CA GLU A 5 5.19 -7.40 28.83
C GLU A 5 4.07 -8.42 28.60
N ASN A 6 3.09 -8.56 29.51
CA ASN A 6 2.05 -9.59 29.39
C ASN A 6 0.81 -9.17 28.57
N GLY A 7 0.74 -7.92 28.12
CA GLY A 7 -0.38 -7.38 27.34
C GLY A 7 -0.18 -7.47 25.81
N SER A 8 1.03 -7.72 25.32
CA SER A 8 1.33 -7.71 23.87
C SER A 8 0.99 -9.03 23.17
N ALA A 9 1.11 -10.17 23.87
CA ALA A 9 0.91 -11.49 23.29
C ALA A 9 -0.54 -11.72 22.82
N THR A 10 -1.54 -11.28 23.60
CA THR A 10 -2.97 -11.43 23.26
C THR A 10 -3.38 -10.56 22.07
N THR A 11 -2.80 -9.37 21.95
CA THR A 11 -3.09 -8.41 20.88
C THR A 11 -2.52 -8.88 19.54
N ALA A 12 -1.31 -9.45 19.56
CA ALA A 12 -0.66 -9.98 18.37
C ALA A 12 -1.46 -11.14 17.75
N THR A 13 -1.90 -12.12 18.55
CA THR A 13 -2.71 -13.24 18.04
C THR A 13 -4.04 -12.76 17.45
N THR A 14 -4.66 -11.75 18.05
CA THR A 14 -5.92 -11.18 17.53
C THR A 14 -5.73 -10.49 16.17
N LEU A 15 -4.61 -9.79 15.97
CA LEU A 15 -4.28 -9.18 14.68
C LEU A 15 -4.02 -10.23 13.60
N LEU A 16 -3.33 -11.32 13.95
CA LEU A 16 -3.10 -12.42 13.03
C LEU A 16 -4.42 -13.08 12.60
N ASP A 17 -5.36 -13.30 13.53
CA ASP A 17 -6.67 -13.86 13.18
C ASP A 17 -7.46 -12.95 12.23
N ARG A 18 -7.37 -11.63 12.43
CA ARG A 18 -7.93 -10.64 11.50
C ARG A 18 -7.25 -10.63 10.13
N LEU A 19 -5.92 -10.77 10.07
CA LEU A 19 -5.20 -10.91 8.80
C LEU A 19 -5.62 -12.16 8.03
N HIS A 20 -5.82 -13.27 8.74
CA HIS A 20 -6.21 -14.55 8.14
C HIS A 20 -7.62 -14.51 7.54
N GLN A 21 -8.49 -13.63 8.06
CA GLN A 21 -9.84 -13.40 7.54
C GLN A 21 -9.89 -12.30 6.46
N ALA A 22 -8.82 -11.53 6.28
CA ALA A 22 -8.76 -10.46 5.28
C ALA A 22 -8.53 -11.02 3.87
N GLU A 23 -9.28 -10.51 2.90
CA GLU A 23 -9.17 -10.91 1.50
C GLU A 23 -8.92 -9.70 0.58
N GLY A 24 -8.37 -9.97 -0.60
CA GLY A 24 -8.20 -8.95 -1.63
C GLY A 24 -7.35 -7.76 -1.13
N PRO A 25 -7.76 -6.50 -1.36
CA PRO A 25 -6.98 -5.33 -0.96
C PRO A 25 -6.75 -5.21 0.55
N GLU A 26 -7.64 -5.77 1.38
CA GLU A 26 -7.55 -5.66 2.84
C GLU A 26 -6.40 -6.49 3.41
N TYR A 27 -6.12 -7.66 2.81
CA TYR A 27 -4.95 -8.48 3.16
C TYR A 27 -3.61 -7.76 2.94
N TRP A 28 -3.57 -6.87 1.96
CA TRP A 28 -2.37 -6.12 1.59
C TRP A 28 -2.17 -4.83 2.40
N ARG A 29 -3.03 -4.57 3.40
CA ARG A 29 -2.85 -3.44 4.32
C ARG A 29 -1.71 -3.67 5.28
N CYS A 30 -1.17 -2.58 5.82
CA CYS A 30 -0.15 -2.67 6.85
C CYS A 30 -0.74 -3.10 8.20
N LEU A 31 0.06 -3.75 9.05
CA LEU A 31 -0.40 -4.25 10.36
C LEU A 31 -0.93 -3.14 11.27
N GLU A 32 -0.30 -1.97 11.23
CA GLU A 32 -0.74 -0.77 11.97
C GLU A 32 -2.12 -0.27 11.49
N GLU A 33 -2.37 -0.35 10.18
CA GLU A 33 -3.67 -0.01 9.59
C GLU A 33 -4.76 -1.00 10.00
N LEU A 34 -4.42 -2.30 10.06
CA LEU A 34 -5.33 -3.33 10.55
C LEU A 34 -5.60 -3.21 12.05
N ALA A 35 -4.61 -2.76 12.82
CA ALA A 35 -4.75 -2.47 14.24
C ALA A 35 -5.61 -1.21 14.51
N GLY A 36 -5.74 -0.32 13.53
CA GLY A 36 -6.62 0.85 13.61
C GLY A 36 -6.18 1.86 14.67
N THR A 37 -4.88 2.00 14.90
CA THR A 37 -4.35 2.91 15.92
C THR A 37 -4.56 4.38 15.54
N GLU A 38 -4.84 5.23 16.53
CA GLU A 38 -5.02 6.69 16.30
C GLU A 38 -3.73 7.35 15.77
N GLU A 39 -2.57 6.86 16.21
CA GLU A 39 -1.27 7.34 15.72
C GLU A 39 -1.09 7.10 14.22
N PHE A 40 -1.54 5.95 13.72
CA PHE A 40 -1.48 5.62 12.30
C PHE A 40 -2.39 6.54 11.48
N GLN A 41 -3.61 6.81 11.95
CA GLN A 41 -4.54 7.73 11.28
C GLN A 41 -3.98 9.16 11.20
N LYS A 42 -3.33 9.62 12.28
CA LYS A 42 -2.67 10.93 12.29
C LYS A 42 -1.52 10.99 11.29
N ARG A 43 -0.63 9.98 11.26
CA ARG A 43 0.47 9.91 10.29
C ARG A 43 -0.03 9.86 8.85
N LEU A 44 -1.09 9.09 8.58
CA LEU A 44 -1.71 9.05 7.25
C LEU A 44 -2.14 10.45 6.79
N HIS A 45 -2.76 11.22 7.68
CA HIS A 45 -3.24 12.57 7.37
C HIS A 45 -2.09 13.58 7.18
N ASP A 46 -1.04 13.46 7.99
CA ASP A 46 0.12 14.34 7.94
C ASP A 46 1.02 14.07 6.71
N GLU A 47 1.17 12.80 6.30
CA GLU A 47 2.04 12.39 5.19
C GLU A 47 1.36 12.49 3.81
N PHE A 48 0.04 12.31 3.75
CA PHE A 48 -0.73 12.36 2.51
C PHE A 48 -1.83 13.42 2.60
N PRO A 49 -1.52 14.68 2.21
CA PRO A 49 -2.52 15.75 2.13
C PRO A 49 -3.70 15.36 1.24
N SER A 50 -4.86 16.00 1.42
CA SER A 50 -6.11 15.68 0.71
C SER A 50 -6.00 15.55 -0.82
N TRP A 51 -5.05 16.27 -1.44
CA TRP A 51 -4.75 16.24 -2.87
C TRP A 51 -3.94 15.02 -3.34
N ALA A 52 -3.37 14.21 -2.44
CA ALA A 52 -2.69 12.96 -2.82
C ALA A 52 -3.67 11.90 -3.37
N SER A 53 -4.95 12.03 -3.04
CA SER A 53 -6.04 11.17 -3.54
C SER A 53 -6.64 11.63 -4.87
N GLU A 54 -6.16 12.75 -5.42
CA GLU A 54 -6.79 13.47 -6.54
C GLU A 54 -6.65 12.77 -7.89
N TRP A 55 -6.03 11.58 -7.93
CA TRP A 55 -6.14 10.66 -9.06
C TRP A 55 -7.44 9.85 -9.03
N THR A 56 -8.56 10.55 -8.90
CA THR A 56 -9.91 9.98 -8.84
C THR A 56 -10.61 9.93 -10.21
N ASN A 57 -9.90 10.15 -11.33
CA ASN A 57 -10.47 10.13 -12.68
C ASN A 57 -9.56 9.43 -13.74
N PRO A 58 -10.10 9.03 -14.90
CA PRO A 58 -10.39 7.67 -15.36
C PRO A 58 -9.18 6.90 -15.97
N LEU A 59 -7.96 7.39 -15.80
CA LEU A 59 -6.78 6.61 -16.14
C LEU A 59 -6.56 5.58 -15.04
N THR A 60 -7.19 4.41 -15.20
CA THR A 60 -6.88 3.26 -14.33
C THR A 60 -5.36 3.08 -14.24
N ARG A 61 -4.83 2.66 -13.09
CA ARG A 61 -3.39 2.35 -12.92
C ARG A 61 -2.85 1.49 -14.07
N ARG A 62 -3.69 0.58 -14.58
CA ARG A 62 -3.41 -0.26 -15.76
C ARG A 62 -3.22 0.54 -17.05
N HIS A 63 -4.03 1.57 -17.29
CA HIS A 63 -3.91 2.43 -18.48
C HIS A 63 -2.62 3.25 -18.45
N PHE A 64 -2.26 3.80 -17.29
CA PHE A 64 -0.97 4.46 -17.12
C PHE A 64 0.20 3.50 -17.40
N LEU A 65 0.18 2.31 -16.79
CA LEU A 65 1.21 1.29 -17.03
C LEU A 65 1.27 0.85 -18.50
N LYS A 66 0.12 0.75 -19.19
CA LYS A 66 0.08 0.48 -20.64
C LYS A 66 0.77 1.57 -21.45
N LEU A 67 0.54 2.85 -21.13
CA LEU A 67 1.19 3.96 -21.82
C LEU A 67 2.71 3.97 -21.58
N ILE A 68 3.14 3.82 -20.32
CA ILE A 68 4.57 3.75 -19.98
C ILE A 68 5.24 2.54 -20.65
N GLY A 69 4.59 1.38 -20.60
CA GLY A 69 5.06 0.17 -21.27
C GLY A 69 5.17 0.34 -22.79
N ALA A 70 4.20 0.98 -23.42
CA ALA A 70 4.24 1.29 -24.85
C ALA A 70 5.39 2.25 -25.20
N SER A 71 5.62 3.30 -24.41
CA SER A 71 6.73 4.23 -24.60
C SER A 71 8.08 3.54 -24.47
N LEU A 72 8.24 2.68 -23.47
CA LEU A 72 9.48 1.91 -23.26
C LEU A 72 9.70 0.89 -24.38
N ALA A 73 8.65 0.22 -24.86
CA ALA A 73 8.76 -0.69 -26.00
C ALA A 73 9.16 0.06 -27.27
N LEU A 74 8.57 1.22 -27.54
CA LEU A 74 8.94 2.07 -28.68
C LEU A 74 10.39 2.53 -28.59
N ALA A 75 10.84 2.99 -27.41
CA ALA A 75 12.24 3.34 -27.16
C ALA A 75 13.18 2.13 -27.33
N GLY A 76 12.77 0.94 -26.87
CA GLY A 76 13.52 -0.31 -27.01
C GLY A 76 13.61 -0.79 -28.46
N VAL A 77 12.55 -0.64 -29.26
CA VAL A 77 12.58 -0.94 -30.71
C VAL A 77 13.50 0.04 -31.44
N THR A 78 13.58 1.31 -31.03
CA THR A 78 14.58 2.25 -31.58
C THR A 78 16.01 1.97 -31.11
N GLY A 79 16.19 1.20 -30.03
CA GLY A 79 17.49 0.76 -29.50
C GLY A 79 18.01 -0.55 -30.10
N CYS A 80 17.20 -1.30 -30.86
CA CYS A 80 17.62 -2.49 -31.58
C CYS A 80 18.11 -2.13 -33.00
N GLY A 81 19.02 -1.15 -33.07
CA GLY A 81 19.91 -0.92 -34.20
C GLY A 81 21.28 -1.49 -33.84
N LYS A 82 21.95 -2.13 -34.80
CA LYS A 82 23.34 -2.63 -34.66
C LYS A 82 24.22 -1.54 -34.02
N PRO A 83 25.16 -1.85 -33.10
CA PRO A 83 26.09 -0.84 -32.57
C PRO A 83 26.87 -0.18 -33.70
#